data_AF-D5H0Z2-F1
#
_entry.id   AF-D5H0Z2-F1
#
_cell.length_a   1.000
_cell.length_b   1.000
_cell.length_c   1.000
_cell.angle_alpha   90.00
_cell.angle_beta   90.00
_cell.angle_gamma   90.00
#
_symmetry.space_group_name_H-M   'P 1'
#
loop_
_entity.id
_entity.type
_entity.pdbx_description
1 polymer ?
#
loop_
_entity_poly.entity_id
_entity_poly.type
_entity_poly.pdbx_seq_one_letter_code
_entity_poly.pdbx_strand_id
1 'polypeptide(L)'
;MTAITIDLTSKITQDDETETFTRHAQGQLTEEGDVTRISYAEEGQIPVKMLLKENELLIRRGVDSNNYSLMKFIPGEKGNCRYVVEGRRMDMTSVTNLLEYQSQDDGSRKLRVEYDLFNGLYLIGNYAVTLIFT
;
A
#
# COMPACT_ATOMS: atom_id res chain seq x y z
N MET A 1 2.28 -5.52 -19.98
CA MET A 1 3.02 -5.52 -18.70
C MET A 1 4.41 -4.98 -18.96
N THR A 2 4.86 -4.04 -18.14
CA THR A 2 6.17 -3.38 -18.24
C THR A 2 6.96 -3.70 -16.98
N ALA A 3 8.23 -4.07 -17.11
CA ALA A 3 9.12 -4.26 -15.96
C ALA A 3 9.45 -2.89 -15.34
N ILE A 4 9.43 -2.80 -14.02
CA ILE A 4 9.73 -1.57 -13.28
C ILE A 4 10.66 -1.85 -12.10
N THR A 5 11.43 -0.84 -11.70
CA THR A 5 12.10 -0.83 -10.39
C THR A 5 11.24 -0.07 -9.39
N ILE A 6 11.17 -0.56 -8.16
CA ILE A 6 10.34 0.01 -7.09
C ILE A 6 11.23 0.43 -5.93
N ASP A 7 11.03 1.67 -5.48
CA ASP A 7 11.57 2.25 -4.26
C ASP A 7 10.40 2.59 -3.33
N LEU A 8 10.23 1.78 -2.28
CA LEU A 8 9.21 1.96 -1.26
C LEU A 8 9.83 2.61 -0.03
N THR A 9 9.21 3.67 0.47
CA THR A 9 9.47 4.23 1.80
C THR A 9 8.18 4.21 2.61
N SER A 10 8.23 3.59 3.79
CA SER A 10 7.12 3.56 4.74
C SER A 10 7.56 4.19 6.05
N LYS A 11 6.88 5.26 6.46
CA LYS A 11 7.02 5.88 7.77
C LYS A 11 5.82 5.48 8.62
N ILE A 12 6.08 4.94 9.79
CA ILE A 12 5.08 4.40 10.71
C ILE A 12 5.25 5.11 12.04
N THR A 13 4.17 5.69 12.57
CA THR A 13 4.13 6.29 13.90
C THR A 13 3.13 5.56 14.78
N GLN A 14 3.60 5.00 15.89
CA GLN A 14 2.82 4.24 16.87
C GLN A 14 3.33 4.56 18.26
N ASP A 15 2.44 4.80 19.22
CA ASP A 15 2.81 5.10 20.62
C ASP A 15 3.93 6.17 20.76
N ASP A 16 3.84 7.22 19.93
CA ASP A 16 4.82 8.32 19.80
C ASP A 16 6.21 7.92 19.26
N GLU A 17 6.44 6.64 18.97
CA GLU A 17 7.62 6.15 18.27
C GLU A 17 7.42 6.21 16.76
N THR A 18 8.47 6.58 16.03
CA THR A 18 8.43 6.68 14.57
C THR A 18 9.55 5.86 13.95
N GLU A 19 9.17 4.92 13.10
CA GLU A 19 10.08 4.08 12.32
C GLU A 19 9.96 4.39 10.84
N THR A 20 11.07 4.29 10.11
CA THR A 20 11.12 4.46 8.66
C THR A 20 11.77 3.24 8.03
N PHE A 21 11.05 2.63 7.09
CA PHE A 21 11.49 1.46 6.35
C PHE A 21 11.64 1.82 4.88
N THR A 22 12.75 1.41 4.28
CA THR A 22 12.98 1.53 2.84
C THR A 22 13.14 0.15 2.22
N ARG A 23 12.55 -0.07 1.05
CA ARG A 23 12.67 -1.33 0.31
C ARG A 23 12.87 -1.05 -1.18
N HIS A 24 13.74 -1.85 -1.78
CA HIS A 24 13.98 -1.86 -3.22
C HIS A 24 13.53 -3.21 -3.79
N ALA A 25 12.76 -3.19 -4.87
CA ALA A 25 12.26 -4.42 -5.50
C ALA A 25 12.14 -4.27 -7.02
N GLN A 26 12.22 -5.40 -7.72
CA GLN A 26 11.82 -5.49 -9.11
C GLN A 26 10.32 -5.81 -9.17
N GLY A 27 9.60 -5.17 -10.08
CA GLY A 27 8.16 -5.27 -10.19
C GLY A 27 7.66 -5.26 -11.62
N GLN A 28 6.34 -5.24 -11.74
CA GLN A 28 5.62 -5.15 -13.00
C GLN A 28 4.52 -4.12 -12.89
N LEU A 29 4.35 -3.36 -13.97
CA LEU A 29 3.34 -2.35 -14.17
C LEU A 29 2.41 -2.75 -15.32
N THR A 30 1.12 -2.51 -15.16
CA THR A 30 0.16 -2.55 -16.28
C THR A 30 -0.79 -1.38 -16.15
N GLU A 31 -1.04 -0.70 -17.25
CA GLU A 31 -1.97 0.43 -17.32
C GLU A 31 -2.99 0.18 -18.41
N GLU A 32 -4.27 0.27 -18.03
CA GLU A 32 -5.41 0.06 -18.91
C GLU A 32 -6.46 1.13 -18.58
N GLY A 33 -6.54 2.18 -19.41
CA GLY A 33 -7.37 3.35 -19.12
C GLY A 33 -6.95 4.02 -17.80
N ASP A 34 -7.91 4.26 -16.91
CA ASP A 34 -7.71 4.90 -15.60
C ASP A 34 -7.30 3.91 -14.50
N VAL A 35 -6.90 2.69 -14.89
CA VAL A 35 -6.51 1.63 -13.96
C VAL A 35 -5.02 1.35 -14.08
N THR A 36 -4.30 1.55 -12.99
CA THR A 36 -2.88 1.21 -12.86
C THR A 36 -2.72 0.03 -11.91
N ARG A 37 -2.05 -1.03 -12.38
CA ARG A 37 -1.73 -2.23 -11.61
C ARG A 37 -0.23 -2.32 -11.41
N ILE A 38 0.19 -2.45 -10.15
CA ILE A 38 1.59 -2.64 -9.77
C ILE A 38 1.69 -3.96 -9.03
N SER A 39 2.71 -4.77 -9.32
CA SER A 39 2.99 -5.98 -8.55
C SER A 39 4.47 -6.20 -8.36
N TYR A 40 4.86 -6.64 -7.17
CA TYR A 40 6.24 -7.01 -6.83
C TYR A 40 6.24 -8.06 -5.72
N ALA A 41 7.43 -8.53 -5.33
CA ALA A 41 7.59 -9.43 -4.20
C ALA A 41 8.53 -8.80 -3.16
N GLU A 42 8.06 -8.68 -1.92
CA GLU A 42 8.93 -8.34 -0.79
C GLU A 42 9.80 -9.55 -0.43
N GLU A 43 11.10 -9.32 -0.24
CA GLU A 43 12.09 -10.35 0.11
C GLU A 43 12.08 -11.55 -0.87
N GLY A 44 11.61 -11.31 -2.10
CA GLY A 44 11.46 -12.35 -3.14
C GLY A 44 10.36 -13.38 -2.89
N GLN A 45 9.60 -13.27 -1.78
CA GLN A 45 8.68 -14.33 -1.34
C GLN A 45 7.25 -13.85 -1.13
N ILE A 46 7.06 -12.61 -0.65
CA ILE A 46 5.73 -12.13 -0.26
C ILE A 46 5.17 -11.26 -1.38
N PRO A 47 4.20 -11.73 -2.17
CA PRO A 47 3.70 -10.97 -3.29
C PRO A 47 2.85 -9.80 -2.79
N VAL A 48 3.08 -8.65 -3.39
CA VAL A 48 2.31 -7.42 -3.20
C VAL A 48 1.69 -7.04 -4.54
N LYS A 49 0.38 -6.80 -4.52
CA LYS A 49 -0.40 -6.36 -5.68
C LYS A 49 -1.14 -5.09 -5.30
N MET A 50 -0.94 -4.05 -6.09
CA MET A 50 -1.61 -2.77 -5.94
C MET A 50 -2.50 -2.54 -7.15
N LEU A 51 -3.72 -2.09 -6.90
CA LEU A 51 -4.68 -1.66 -7.89
C LEU A 51 -5.04 -0.21 -7.57
N LEU A 52 -4.53 0.70 -8.38
CA LEU A 52 -4.85 2.11 -8.35
C LEU A 52 -5.91 2.40 -9.40
N LYS A 53 -6.96 3.10 -8.98
CA LYS A 53 -7.97 3.74 -9.83
C LYS A 53 -7.98 5.23 -9.48
N GLU A 54 -8.76 6.01 -10.21
CA GLU A 54 -8.86 7.48 -10.09
C GLU A 54 -8.75 8.01 -8.64
N ASN A 55 -9.55 7.50 -7.69
CA ASN A 55 -9.52 7.92 -6.28
C ASN A 55 -9.53 6.75 -5.29
N GLU A 56 -9.06 5.58 -5.71
CA GLU A 56 -9.07 4.37 -4.89
C GLU A 56 -7.76 3.61 -5.06
N LEU A 57 -7.12 3.26 -3.94
CA LEU A 57 -5.99 2.35 -3.91
C LEU A 57 -6.35 1.10 -3.12
N LEU A 58 -6.19 -0.06 -3.75
CA LEU A 58 -6.27 -1.36 -3.09
C LEU A 58 -4.88 -2.00 -3.07
N ILE A 59 -4.41 -2.37 -1.89
CA ILE A 59 -3.16 -3.12 -1.71
C ILE A 59 -3.49 -4.49 -1.13
N ARG A 60 -3.04 -5.54 -1.81
CA ARG A 60 -3.06 -6.90 -1.29
C ARG A 60 -1.63 -7.40 -1.15
N ARG A 61 -1.26 -7.83 0.05
CA ARG A 61 0.04 -8.43 0.36
C ARG A 61 -0.18 -9.80 0.95
N GLY A 62 0.52 -10.84 0.50
CA GLY A 62 0.46 -12.15 1.15
C GLY A 62 0.51 -13.34 0.22
N VAL A 63 0.93 -14.48 0.76
CA VAL A 63 1.29 -15.68 0.01
C VAL A 63 0.09 -16.58 -0.32
N ASP A 64 -0.90 -16.61 0.56
CA ASP A 64 -2.06 -17.49 0.44
C ASP A 64 -3.31 -16.89 1.13
N SER A 65 -4.41 -17.65 1.18
CA SER A 65 -5.67 -17.22 1.80
C SER A 65 -5.65 -17.18 3.33
N ASN A 66 -4.66 -17.79 3.97
CA ASN A 66 -4.48 -17.83 5.42
C ASN A 66 -3.47 -16.80 5.91
N ASN A 67 -2.64 -16.23 5.01
CA ASN A 67 -1.57 -15.31 5.32
C ASN A 67 -1.57 -14.14 4.33
N TYR A 68 -2.46 -13.16 4.55
CA TYR A 68 -2.55 -11.97 3.73
C TYR A 68 -3.07 -10.74 4.47
N SER A 69 -2.72 -9.57 3.95
CA SER A 69 -3.39 -8.32 4.23
C SER A 69 -4.08 -7.78 2.99
N LEU A 70 -5.19 -7.09 3.22
CA LEU A 70 -5.93 -6.34 2.22
C LEU A 70 -6.21 -4.96 2.80
N MET A 71 -5.69 -3.93 2.14
CA MET A 71 -5.84 -2.54 2.54
C MET A 71 -6.56 -1.78 1.44
N LYS A 72 -7.57 -1.01 1.81
CA LYS A 72 -8.32 -0.15 0.88
C LYS A 72 -8.18 1.29 1.34
N PHE A 73 -7.90 2.19 0.40
CA PHE A 73 -7.70 3.61 0.66
C PHE A 73 -8.55 4.42 -0.30
N ILE A 74 -9.36 5.31 0.25
CA ILE A 74 -10.21 6.26 -0.47
C ILE A 74 -10.17 7.55 0.36
N PRO A 75 -9.63 8.67 -0.17
CA PRO A 75 -9.59 9.95 0.52
C PRO A 75 -10.98 10.37 1.03
N GLY A 76 -11.05 10.80 2.29
CA GLY A 76 -12.31 11.25 2.90
C GLY A 76 -13.28 10.13 3.31
N GLU A 77 -12.96 8.86 3.03
CA GLU A 77 -13.78 7.71 3.42
C GLU A 77 -13.02 6.75 4.35
N LYS A 78 -13.80 5.93 5.06
CA LYS A 78 -13.29 4.80 5.83
C LYS A 78 -13.10 3.60 4.92
N GLY A 79 -11.88 3.09 4.82
CA GLY A 79 -11.55 1.90 4.05
C GLY A 79 -11.59 0.64 4.91
N ASN A 80 -12.22 -0.42 4.41
CA ASN A 80 -12.17 -1.72 5.06
C ASN A 80 -10.79 -2.36 4.86
N CYS A 81 -10.13 -2.69 5.96
CA CYS A 81 -8.83 -3.35 5.97
C CYS A 81 -8.95 -4.72 6.64
N ARG A 82 -8.12 -5.66 6.22
CA ARG A 82 -8.08 -7.00 6.79
C ARG A 82 -6.65 -7.48 6.92
N TYR A 83 -6.36 -8.11 8.04
CA TYR A 83 -5.13 -8.84 8.28
C TYR A 83 -5.46 -10.28 8.66
N VAL A 84 -4.91 -11.24 7.94
CA VAL A 84 -5.10 -12.67 8.17
C VAL A 84 -3.74 -13.33 8.37
N VAL A 85 -3.56 -14.02 9.49
CA VAL A 85 -2.35 -14.77 9.83
C VAL A 85 -2.76 -16.13 10.37
N GLU A 86 -2.23 -17.19 9.78
CA GLU A 86 -2.59 -18.58 10.12
C GLU A 86 -4.12 -18.80 10.16
N GLY A 87 -4.83 -18.16 9.24
CA GLY A 87 -6.30 -18.23 9.14
C GLY A 87 -7.06 -17.40 10.20
N ARG A 88 -6.37 -16.81 11.17
CA ARG A 88 -6.96 -15.88 12.13
C ARG A 88 -7.10 -14.50 11.49
N ARG A 89 -8.29 -13.92 11.59
CA ARG A 89 -8.66 -12.67 10.94
C ARG A 89 -8.77 -11.54 11.95
N MET A 90 -8.15 -10.41 11.63
CA MET A 90 -8.35 -9.11 12.26
C MET A 90 -8.91 -8.15 11.21
N ASP A 91 -10.11 -7.62 11.47
CA ASP A 91 -10.67 -6.55 10.67
C ASP A 91 -10.25 -5.19 11.24
N MET A 92 -9.83 -4.31 10.35
CA MET A 92 -9.34 -2.98 10.68
C MET A 92 -10.02 -1.96 9.77
N THR A 93 -9.88 -0.69 10.11
CA THR A 93 -10.41 0.41 9.30
C THR A 93 -9.29 1.41 9.03
N SER A 94 -9.09 1.79 7.77
CA SER A 94 -8.25 2.92 7.40
C SER A 94 -9.08 4.20 7.32
N VAL A 95 -8.50 5.32 7.72
CA VAL A 95 -8.96 6.66 7.35
C VAL A 95 -7.89 7.26 6.45
N THR A 96 -8.20 7.51 5.19
CA THR A 96 -7.21 7.97 4.21
C THR A 96 -7.14 9.49 4.23
N ASN A 97 -5.98 10.01 4.65
CA ASN A 97 -5.70 11.44 4.74
C ASN A 97 -5.16 11.99 3.41
N LEU A 98 -4.41 11.17 2.67
CA LEU A 98 -3.83 11.53 1.37
C LEU A 98 -3.77 10.30 0.45
N LEU A 99 -4.10 10.50 -0.82
CA LEU A 99 -3.79 9.57 -1.91
C LEU A 99 -3.43 10.41 -3.14
N GLU A 100 -2.17 10.36 -3.56
CA GLU A 100 -1.64 11.13 -4.69
C GLU A 100 -0.88 10.21 -5.63
N TYR A 101 -1.14 10.33 -6.93
CA TYR A 101 -0.39 9.67 -7.98
C TYR A 101 0.05 10.68 -9.04
N GLN A 102 1.35 10.74 -9.31
CA GLN A 102 1.91 11.76 -10.21
C GLN A 102 3.16 11.24 -10.93
N SER A 103 3.27 11.58 -12.20
CA SER A 103 4.52 11.48 -12.95
C SER A 103 5.51 12.53 -12.46
N GLN A 104 6.79 12.20 -12.44
CA GLN A 104 7.89 13.08 -12.06
C GLN A 104 8.66 13.55 -13.30
N ASP A 105 9.42 14.64 -13.17
CA ASP A 105 10.21 15.22 -14.27
C ASP A 105 11.33 14.29 -14.78
N ASP A 106 11.81 13.38 -13.94
CA ASP A 106 12.84 12.39 -14.26
C ASP A 106 12.27 11.14 -14.99
N GLY A 107 10.98 11.14 -15.30
CA GLY A 107 10.28 10.03 -15.94
C GLY A 107 9.80 8.94 -14.97
N SER A 108 10.15 9.04 -13.68
CA SER A 108 9.60 8.16 -12.64
C SER A 108 8.14 8.51 -12.32
N ARG A 109 7.48 7.62 -11.60
CA ARG A 109 6.12 7.82 -11.10
C ARG A 109 6.10 7.66 -9.60
N LYS A 110 5.32 8.50 -8.93
CA LYS A 110 5.23 8.54 -7.48
C LYS A 110 3.78 8.34 -7.04
N LEU A 111 3.57 7.34 -6.20
CA LEU A 111 2.33 7.08 -5.49
C LEU A 111 2.57 7.35 -4.00
N ARG A 112 1.78 8.23 -3.40
CA ARG A 112 1.82 8.53 -1.97
C ARG A 112 0.46 8.23 -1.35
N VAL A 113 0.47 7.54 -0.22
CA VAL A 113 -0.73 7.32 0.59
C VAL A 113 -0.41 7.60 2.05
N GLU A 114 -1.28 8.38 2.70
CA GLU A 114 -1.21 8.64 4.13
C GLU A 114 -2.54 8.25 4.76
N TYR A 115 -2.47 7.50 5.86
CA TYR A 115 -3.67 6.98 6.49
C TYR A 115 -3.45 6.69 7.97
N ASP A 116 -4.56 6.75 8.70
CA ASP A 116 -4.66 6.30 10.09
C ASP A 116 -5.30 4.91 10.09
N LEU A 117 -4.75 3.98 10.84
CA LEU A 117 -5.27 2.62 10.93
C LEU A 117 -5.91 2.37 12.29
N PHE A 118 -7.11 1.82 12.30
CA PHE A 118 -7.88 1.57 13.52
C PHE A 118 -8.26 0.10 13.67
N ASN A 119 -8.30 -0.39 14.91
CA ASN A 119 -8.99 -1.61 15.30
C ASN A 119 -10.20 -1.22 16.16
N GLY A 120 -11.40 -1.29 15.59
CA GLY A 120 -12.60 -0.73 16.22
C GLY A 120 -12.45 0.78 16.41
N LEU A 121 -12.42 1.23 17.65
CA LEU A 121 -12.27 2.66 18.02
C LEU A 121 -10.84 3.04 18.38
N TYR A 122 -9.91 2.08 18.44
CA TYR A 122 -8.53 2.30 18.86
C TYR A 122 -7.63 2.59 17.67
N LEU A 123 -6.88 3.69 17.72
CA LEU A 123 -5.83 4.01 16.76
C LEU A 123 -4.68 3.02 16.96
N ILE A 124 -4.33 2.31 15.89
CA ILE A 124 -3.16 1.42 15.82
C ILE A 124 -1.91 2.23 15.49
N GLY A 125 -2.05 3.22 14.60
CA GLY A 125 -0.93 4.04 14.15
C GLY A 125 -1.27 4.92 12.96
N ASN A 126 -0.35 5.82 12.66
CA ASN A 126 -0.37 6.70 11.50
C ASN A 126 0.71 6.23 10.51
N TYR A 127 0.35 6.15 9.24
CA TYR A 127 1.18 5.56 8.21
C TYR A 127 1.33 6.52 7.04
N ALA A 128 2.55 6.71 6.56
CA ALA A 128 2.85 7.42 5.32
C ALA A 128 3.70 6.52 4.42
N VAL A 129 3.14 6.13 3.28
CA VAL A 129 3.79 5.26 2.31
C VAL A 129 4.03 6.03 1.03
N THR A 130 5.26 6.01 0.55
CA THR A 130 5.66 6.55 -0.74
C THR A 130 6.26 5.42 -1.58
N LEU A 131 5.77 5.27 -2.79
CA LEU A 131 6.26 4.35 -3.79
C LEU A 131 6.74 5.17 -4.98
N ILE A 132 8.01 5.05 -5.34
CA ILE A 132 8.57 5.60 -6.57
C ILE A 132 8.91 4.42 -7.49
N PHE A 133 8.57 4.52 -8.77
CA PHE A 133 8.89 3.48 -9.74
C PHE A 133 9.24 4.01 -11.12
N THR A 134 10.15 3.30 -11.79
CA THR A 134 10.75 3.61 -13.11
C THR A 134 10.74 2.41 -14.02
#